data_AF-A0A7K4IDR3-F1
#
_entry.id   AF-A0A7K4IDR3-F1
#
_cell.length_a   1.000
_cell.length_b   1.000
_cell.length_c   1.000
_cell.angle_alpha   90.00
_cell.angle_beta   90.00
_cell.angle_gamma   90.00
#
_symmetry.space_group_name_H-M   'P 1'
#
loop_
_entity.id
_entity.type
_entity.pdbx_description
1 polymer ?
#
loop_
_entity_poly.entity_id
_entity_poly.type
_entity_poly.pdbx_seq_one_letter_code
_entity_poly.pdbx_strand_id
1 'polypeptide(L)'
;MTDKEEKKSAQIRHALDEIVGKLEQDSEEGAMAWADTVSANRDEWARLKQEIRAKQKALKELVTLKRAGDISSAEFESRYRALQDELTSLEFRVYNLRLGTSVDV
;
A
#
# COMPACT_ATOMS: atom_id res chain seq x y z
N MET A 1 21.34 13.84 -31.55
CA MET A 1 20.26 13.64 -30.58
C MET A 1 19.72 15.01 -30.25
N THR A 2 18.42 15.23 -30.44
CA THR A 2 17.82 16.56 -30.39
C THR A 2 17.63 17.02 -28.94
N ASP A 3 17.95 18.29 -28.64
CA ASP A 3 17.73 19.01 -27.36
C ASP A 3 16.40 18.68 -26.62
N LYS A 4 15.38 18.29 -27.40
CA LYS A 4 14.04 17.90 -26.92
C LYS A 4 14.01 16.56 -26.18
N GLU A 5 14.88 15.62 -26.53
CA GLU A 5 15.00 14.31 -25.89
C GLU A 5 15.75 14.40 -24.55
N GLU A 6 16.79 15.24 -24.48
CA GLU A 6 17.53 15.50 -23.24
C GLU A 6 16.64 16.18 -22.18
N LYS A 7 15.82 17.16 -22.57
CA LYS A 7 14.85 17.79 -21.65
C LYS A 7 13.81 16.82 -21.09
N LYS A 8 13.27 15.91 -21.92
CA LYS A 8 12.35 14.86 -21.45
C LYS A 8 13.03 13.89 -20.49
N SER A 9 14.25 13.48 -20.81
CA SER A 9 15.05 12.60 -19.95
C SER A 9 15.34 13.23 -18.59
N ALA A 10 15.67 14.52 -18.56
CA ALA A 10 15.88 15.27 -17.32
C ALA A 10 14.60 15.40 -16.47
N GLN A 11 13.44 15.65 -17.10
CA GLN A 11 12.15 15.68 -16.40
C GLN A 11 11.78 14.33 -15.81
N ILE A 12 12.03 13.24 -16.54
CA ILE A 12 11.78 11.87 -16.06
C ILE A 12 12.70 11.55 -14.88
N ARG A 13 13.99 11.90 -14.95
CA ARG A 13 14.94 11.71 -13.84
C ARG A 13 14.51 12.48 -12.59
N HIS A 14 14.13 13.75 -12.74
CA HIS A 14 13.64 14.55 -11.62
C HIS A 14 12.38 13.96 -10.99
N ALA A 15 11.42 13.48 -11.80
CA ALA A 15 10.22 12.83 -11.28
C ALA A 15 10.55 11.51 -10.55
N LEU A 16 11.53 10.75 -11.05
CA LEU A 16 12.03 9.54 -10.39
C LEU A 16 12.72 9.86 -9.06
N ASP A 17 13.60 10.86 -9.03
CA ASP A 17 14.28 11.30 -7.81
C ASP A 17 13.28 11.78 -6.75
N GLU A 18 12.22 12.47 -7.17
CA GLU A 18 11.14 12.90 -6.27
C GLU A 18 10.34 11.72 -5.70
N ILE A 19 10.06 10.69 -6.51
CA ILE A 19 9.41 9.46 -6.05
C ILE A 19 10.33 8.67 -5.10
N VAL A 20 11.62 8.58 -5.41
CA VAL A 20 12.63 7.91 -4.57
C VAL A 20 12.77 8.63 -3.23
N GLY A 21 12.81 9.96 -3.20
CA GLY A 21 12.83 10.74 -1.96
C GLY A 21 11.60 10.50 -1.08
N LYS A 22 10.41 10.30 -1.67
CA LYS A 22 9.18 9.93 -0.93
C LYS A 22 9.18 8.48 -0.43
N LEU A 23 9.98 7.61 -1.04
CA LEU A 23 10.17 6.21 -0.61
C LEU A 23 11.16 6.09 0.57
N GLU A 24 12.21 6.92 0.60
CA GLU A 24 13.27 6.88 1.62
C GLU A 24 12.84 7.50 2.95
N GLN A 25 12.28 6.65 3.81
CA GLN A 25 11.80 6.99 5.15
C GLN A 25 12.90 7.34 6.16
N ASP A 26 14.13 6.90 5.89
CA ASP A 26 15.30 7.12 6.75
C ASP A 26 15.95 8.50 6.51
N SER A 27 15.48 9.24 5.50
CA SER A 27 15.87 10.63 5.26
C SER A 27 14.93 11.60 5.99
N GLU A 28 15.48 12.70 6.49
CA GLU A 28 14.70 13.72 7.22
C GLU A 28 13.62 14.37 6.32
N GLU A 29 13.93 14.52 5.03
CA GLU A 29 13.05 15.06 4.00
C GLU A 29 11.90 14.09 3.66
N GLY A 30 12.20 12.79 3.51
CA GLY A 30 11.18 11.76 3.29
C GLY A 30 10.25 11.57 4.49
N ALA A 31 10.77 11.70 5.71
CA ALA A 31 9.98 11.65 6.93
C ALA A 31 9.02 12.85 7.07
N MET A 32 9.47 14.07 6.75
CA MET A 32 8.63 15.27 6.73
C MET A 32 7.53 15.20 5.66
N ALA A 33 7.90 14.84 4.42
CA ALA A 33 6.94 14.65 3.34
C ALA A 33 5.88 13.59 3.69
N TRP A 34 6.28 12.52 4.38
CA TRP A 34 5.35 11.51 4.88
C TRP A 34 4.39 12.07 5.93
N ALA A 35 4.89 12.82 6.92
CA ALA A 35 4.07 13.43 7.95
C ALA A 35 3.00 14.38 7.37
N ASP A 36 3.39 15.20 6.38
CA ASP A 36 2.48 16.10 5.68
C ASP A 36 1.40 15.34 4.90
N THR A 37 1.79 14.27 4.20
CA THR A 37 0.86 13.45 3.42
C THR A 37 -0.12 12.69 4.32
N VAL A 38 0.34 12.23 5.48
CA VAL A 38 -0.50 11.61 6.51
C VAL A 38 -1.46 12.62 7.12
N SER A 39 -1.01 13.84 7.39
CA SER A 39 -1.85 14.92 7.92
C SER A 39 -2.95 15.32 6.93
N ALA A 40 -2.59 15.48 5.66
CA ALA A 40 -3.51 15.86 4.59
C ALA A 40 -4.60 14.80 4.31
N ASN A 41 -4.30 13.52 4.52
CA ASN A 41 -5.21 12.39 4.23
C ASN A 41 -5.65 11.64 5.49
N ARG A 42 -5.62 12.29 6.66
CA ARG A 42 -5.75 11.65 7.97
C ARG A 42 -6.97 10.72 8.10
N ASP A 43 -8.11 11.13 7.56
CA ASP A 43 -9.35 10.36 7.65
C ASP A 43 -9.31 9.10 6.79
N GLU A 44 -8.74 9.20 5.58
CA GLU A 44 -8.57 8.05 4.70
C GLU A 44 -7.54 7.07 5.27
N TRP A 45 -6.46 7.57 5.87
CA TRP A 45 -5.49 6.78 6.63
C TRP A 45 -6.13 6.03 7.79
N ALA A 46 -6.98 6.71 8.57
CA ALA A 46 -7.69 6.10 9.69
C ALA A 46 -8.63 4.99 9.20
N ARG A 47 -9.34 5.23 8.10
CA ARG A 47 -10.22 4.25 7.48
C ARG A 47 -9.45 3.02 6.96
N LEU A 48 -8.39 3.21 6.18
CA LEU A 48 -7.56 2.11 5.67
C LEU A 48 -6.97 1.28 6.81
N LYS A 49 -6.51 1.94 7.87
CA LYS A 49 -6.00 1.25 9.07
C LYS A 49 -7.07 0.39 9.74
N GLN A 50 -8.32 0.85 9.79
CA GLN A 50 -9.44 0.06 10.31
C GLN A 50 -9.76 -1.12 9.38
N GLU A 51 -9.80 -0.90 8.07
CA GLU A 51 -10.06 -1.96 7.07
C GLU A 51 -8.98 -3.06 7.13
N ILE A 52 -7.70 -2.70 7.14
CA ILE A 52 -6.58 -3.65 7.27
C ILE A 52 -6.70 -4.45 8.58
N ARG A 53 -6.97 -3.79 9.71
CA ARG A 53 -7.15 -4.46 11.00
C ARG A 53 -8.32 -5.44 10.97
N ALA A 54 -9.42 -5.09 10.34
CA ALA A 54 -10.58 -5.97 10.20
C ALA A 54 -10.23 -7.21 9.37
N LYS A 55 -9.53 -7.04 8.24
CA LYS A 55 -9.09 -8.17 7.40
C LYS A 55 -8.07 -9.07 8.10
N GLN A 56 -7.11 -8.49 8.83
CA GLN A 56 -6.18 -9.25 9.67
C GLN A 56 -6.89 -10.04 10.78
N LYS A 57 -7.95 -9.48 11.36
CA LYS A 57 -8.78 -10.19 12.34
C LYS A 57 -9.51 -11.37 11.68
N ALA A 58 -10.14 -11.14 10.53
CA ALA A 58 -10.81 -12.19 9.76
C ALA A 58 -9.85 -13.33 9.37
N LEU A 59 -8.60 -13.00 9.01
CA LEU A 59 -7.57 -14.00 8.72
C LEU A 59 -7.23 -14.85 9.95
N LYS A 60 -7.09 -14.24 11.13
CA LYS A 60 -6.88 -14.96 12.40
C LYS A 60 -8.06 -15.86 12.75
N GLU A 61 -9.28 -15.38 12.56
CA GLU A 61 -10.51 -16.16 12.76
C GLU A 61 -10.56 -17.35 11.79
N LEU A 62 -10.24 -17.15 10.51
CA LEU A 62 -10.18 -18.20 9.50
C LEU A 62 -9.18 -19.30 9.85
N VAL A 63 -7.98 -18.94 10.30
CA VAL A 63 -6.97 -19.91 10.78
C VAL A 63 -7.48 -20.66 12.01
N THR A 64 -8.19 -19.99 12.91
CA THR A 64 -8.77 -20.61 14.10
C THR A 64 -9.83 -21.65 13.74
N LEU A 65 -10.75 -21.31 12.83
CA LEU A 65 -11.77 -22.23 12.30
C LEU A 65 -11.14 -23.43 11.60
N LYS A 66 -10.08 -23.21 10.82
CA LYS A 66 -9.37 -24.32 10.16
C LYS A 66 -8.72 -25.26 11.16
N ARG A 67 -8.11 -24.72 12.22
CA ARG A 67 -7.49 -25.51 13.29
C ARG A 67 -8.52 -26.28 14.12
N ALA A 68 -9.70 -25.72 14.32
CA ALA A 68 -10.81 -26.39 14.98
C ALA A 68 -11.42 -27.53 14.13
N GLY A 69 -11.16 -27.52 12.82
CA GLY A 69 -11.73 -28.48 11.88
C GLY A 69 -13.13 -28.10 11.40
N ASP A 70 -13.59 -26.88 11.73
CA ASP A 70 -14.92 -26.38 11.40
C ASP A 70 -15.10 -26.08 9.90
N ILE A 71 -13.98 -25.95 9.17
CA ILE A 71 -13.96 -25.69 7.73
C ILE A 71 -13.03 -26.65 6.99
N SER A 72 -13.43 -26.99 5.76
CA SER A 72 -12.63 -27.84 4.88
C SER A 72 -11.34 -27.15 4.42
N SER A 73 -10.36 -27.92 3.93
CA SER A 73 -9.13 -27.33 3.39
C SER A 73 -9.41 -26.49 2.13
N ALA A 74 -10.36 -26.91 1.30
CA ALA A 74 -10.76 -26.17 0.10
C ALA A 74 -11.43 -24.83 0.45
N GLU A 75 -12.30 -24.83 1.46
CA GLU A 75 -12.95 -23.61 1.94
C GLU A 75 -11.96 -22.63 2.58
N PHE A 76 -11.02 -23.16 3.38
CA PHE A 76 -9.93 -22.36 3.94
C PHE A 76 -9.11 -21.69 2.84
N GLU A 77 -8.63 -22.46 1.86
CA GLU A 77 -7.78 -21.96 0.78
C GLU A 77 -8.49 -20.86 -0.04
N SER A 78 -9.76 -21.06 -0.37
CA SER A 78 -10.55 -20.06 -1.10
C SER A 78 -10.70 -18.75 -0.32
N ARG A 79 -11.07 -18.82 0.97
CA ARG A 79 -11.24 -17.63 1.81
C ARG A 79 -9.92 -16.96 2.14
N TYR A 80 -8.86 -17.74 2.30
CA TYR A 80 -7.52 -17.25 2.58
C TYR A 80 -7.01 -16.40 1.42
N ARG A 81 -7.14 -16.89 0.17
CA ARG A 81 -6.77 -16.11 -1.02
C ARG A 81 -7.54 -14.81 -1.13
N ALA A 82 -8.86 -14.85 -0.97
CA ALA A 82 -9.68 -13.65 -1.02
C ALA A 82 -9.24 -12.59 0.01
N LEU A 83 -8.96 -13.02 1.26
CA LEU A 83 -8.46 -12.12 2.30
C LEU A 83 -7.06 -11.58 1.99
N GLN A 84 -6.18 -12.39 1.39
CA GLN A 84 -4.85 -11.94 0.96
C GLN A 84 -4.92 -10.93 -0.18
N ASP A 85 -5.79 -11.14 -1.17
CA ASP A 85 -5.98 -10.23 -2.29
C ASP A 85 -6.51 -8.87 -1.78
N GLU A 86 -7.49 -8.90 -0.88
CA GLU A 86 -8.01 -7.69 -0.24
C GLU A 86 -6.95 -6.96 0.61
N LEU A 87 -6.14 -7.70 1.38
CA LEU A 87 -5.04 -7.11 2.15
C LEU A 87 -4.00 -6.46 1.23
N THR A 88 -3.63 -7.14 0.14
CA THR A 88 -2.69 -6.63 -0.85
C THR A 88 -3.22 -5.34 -1.49
N SER A 89 -4.50 -5.31 -1.85
CA SER A 89 -5.14 -4.10 -2.39
C SER A 89 -5.12 -2.94 -1.38
N LEU A 90 -5.42 -3.20 -0.11
CA LEU A 90 -5.39 -2.18 0.95
C LEU A 90 -3.97 -1.66 1.22
N GLU A 91 -2.97 -2.55 1.22
CA GLU A 91 -1.56 -2.18 1.33
C GLU A 91 -1.13 -1.31 0.14
N PHE A 92 -1.58 -1.65 -1.06
CA PHE A 92 -1.28 -0.83 -2.24
C PHE A 92 -1.91 0.55 -2.18
N ARG A 93 -3.15 0.67 -1.69
CA ARG A 93 -3.79 1.97 -1.42
C ARG A 93 -3.02 2.80 -0.39
N VAL A 94 -2.48 2.14 0.64
CA VAL A 94 -1.58 2.78 1.62
C VAL A 94 -0.31 3.29 0.93
N TYR A 95 0.32 2.51 0.05
CA TYR A 95 1.49 2.96 -0.71
C TYR A 95 1.17 4.13 -1.63
N ASN A 96 0.04 4.09 -2.33
CA ASN A 96 -0.41 5.17 -3.20
C ASN A 96 -0.64 6.48 -2.44
N LEU A 97 -1.36 6.41 -1.32
CA LEU A 97 -1.56 7.57 -0.47
C LEU A 97 -0.24 8.10 0.07
N ARG A 98 0.72 7.24 0.39
CA ARG A 98 2.04 7.64 0.85
C ARG A 98 2.86 8.37 -0.21
N LEU A 99 2.76 7.96 -1.48
CA LEU A 99 3.53 8.54 -2.57
C LEU A 99 2.80 9.68 -3.29
N GLY A 100 1.53 9.92 -2.96
CA GLY A 100 0.65 10.80 -3.73
C GLY A 100 0.38 10.25 -5.14
N THR A 101 0.45 8.93 -5.31
CA THR A 101 0.26 8.25 -6.60
C THR A 101 -1.10 7.58 -6.69
N SER A 102 -1.50 7.19 -7.90
CA SER A 102 -2.75 6.47 -8.20
C SER A 102 -2.48 5.26 -9.10
N VAL A 103 -1.52 4.43 -8.70
CA VAL A 103 -1.22 3.19 -9.43
C VAL A 103 -2.28 2.14 -9.07
N ASP A 104 -2.71 1.32 -10.01
CA ASP A 104 -3.63 0.19 -9.74
C ASP A 104 -2.87 -1.15 -9.87
N VAL A 105 -3.31 -2.18 -9.11
CA VAL A 105 -2.79 -3.57 -9.15
C VAL A 105 -3.84 -4.51 -9.73
#